data_AF-A0A947G8Z3-F1
#
_entry.id   AF-A0A947G8Z3-F1
#
_cell.length_a   1.000
_cell.length_b   1.000
_cell.length_c   1.000
_cell.angle_alpha   90.00
_cell.angle_beta   90.00
_cell.angle_gamma   90.00
#
_symmetry.space_group_name_H-M   'P 1'
#
loop_
_entity.id
_entity.type
_entity.pdbx_description
1 polymer ?
#
loop_
_entity_poly.entity_id
_entity_poly.type
_entity_poly.pdbx_seq_one_letter_code
_entity_poly.pdbx_strand_id
1 'polypeptide(L)'
;MEKGTAQSLRLFNLLEEPIFRVQTREGRRRLSLPGVFEALGRDEIEHFLGLQKHQEDPFHVFLSYLGAAVLARNGEEDPVRPADYWRDKLRALAGPAGDDAWTLVVEEMLQPAFMQPPLPRADHARLKPTAYTPDELDLLPTAKNHDLKKARASSAEVDGWVYALISLQTMSGYYGRGNRGISRMNSGYGNRPIAEVVRS
;
A
#
# COMPACT_ATOMS: atom_id res chain seq x y z
N MET A 1 -9.80 22.25 -33.27
CA MET A 1 -10.33 22.20 -31.90
C MET A 1 -9.67 21.03 -31.20
N GLU A 2 -8.53 21.28 -30.55
CA GLU A 2 -7.95 20.34 -29.60
C GLU A 2 -8.97 20.13 -28.47
N LYS A 3 -9.46 18.90 -28.32
CA LYS A 3 -10.08 18.50 -27.06
C LYS A 3 -8.95 18.55 -26.03
N GLY A 4 -8.91 19.62 -25.23
CA GLY A 4 -8.08 19.67 -24.05
C GLY A 4 -8.34 18.39 -23.26
N THR A 5 -7.31 17.56 -23.10
CA THR A 5 -7.34 16.36 -22.31
C THR A 5 -7.82 16.76 -20.92
N ALA A 6 -9.07 16.45 -20.57
CA ALA A 6 -9.54 16.61 -19.21
C ALA A 6 -8.55 15.84 -18.33
N GLN A 7 -7.86 16.55 -17.43
CA GLN A 7 -6.98 15.89 -16.48
C GLN A 7 -7.85 14.92 -15.67
N SER A 8 -7.62 13.62 -15.88
CA SER A 8 -8.37 12.59 -15.16
C SER A 8 -8.10 12.74 -13.66
N LEU A 9 -9.17 12.65 -12.86
CA LEU A 9 -9.08 12.82 -11.42
C LEU A 9 -8.20 11.72 -10.80
N ARG A 10 -7.14 12.13 -10.11
CA ARG A 10 -6.27 11.29 -9.28
C ARG A 10 -6.24 11.85 -7.89
N LEU A 11 -6.59 11.04 -6.89
CA LEU A 11 -6.49 11.43 -5.49
C LEU A 11 -5.54 10.49 -4.75
N PHE A 12 -4.67 11.09 -3.96
CA PHE A 12 -3.73 10.40 -3.08
C PHE A 12 -2.74 9.55 -3.90
N ASN A 13 -1.97 10.22 -4.76
CA ASN A 13 -0.84 9.60 -5.45
C ASN A 13 0.35 9.45 -4.49
N LEU A 14 0.76 8.21 -4.22
CA LEU A 14 1.82 7.87 -3.28
C LEU A 14 3.20 8.42 -3.70
N LEU A 15 3.44 8.68 -4.98
CA LEU A 15 4.72 9.22 -5.46
C LEU A 15 4.83 10.73 -5.28
N GLU A 16 3.70 11.43 -5.27
CA GLU A 16 3.65 12.89 -5.36
C GLU A 16 3.15 13.54 -4.06
N GLU A 17 2.19 12.92 -3.38
CA GLU A 17 1.54 13.49 -2.21
C GLU A 17 2.16 12.98 -0.90
N PRO A 18 2.25 13.82 0.15
CA PRO A 18 2.82 13.45 1.44
C PRO A 18 1.82 12.63 2.28
N ILE A 19 1.59 11.38 1.88
CA ILE A 19 0.58 10.49 2.48
C ILE A 19 1.05 9.90 3.82
N PHE A 20 2.31 9.47 3.91
CA PHE A 20 2.80 8.70 5.05
C PHE A 20 3.17 9.59 6.22
N ARG A 21 2.52 9.39 7.36
CA ARG A 21 2.89 10.06 8.60
C ARG A 21 3.97 9.25 9.32
N VAL A 22 5.08 9.90 9.64
CA VAL A 22 6.25 9.26 10.28
C VAL A 22 6.71 10.07 11.48
N GLN A 23 7.28 9.37 12.46
CA GLN A 23 8.06 9.97 13.52
C GLN A 23 9.55 9.90 13.16
N THR A 24 10.23 11.02 13.32
CA THR A 24 11.69 11.16 13.17
C THR A 24 12.26 11.79 14.43
N ARG A 25 13.59 11.83 14.56
CA ARG A 25 14.27 12.55 15.66
C ARG A 25 13.91 14.03 15.74
N GLU A 26 13.62 14.66 14.60
CA GLU A 26 13.24 16.07 14.49
C GLU A 26 11.74 16.32 14.76
N GLY A 27 10.96 15.25 14.92
CA GLY A 27 9.52 15.31 15.14
C GLY A 27 8.71 14.59 14.07
N ARG A 28 7.41 14.90 14.05
CA ARG A 28 6.44 14.31 13.13
C ARG A 28 6.55 14.94 11.75
N ARG A 29 6.60 14.10 10.71
CA ARG A 29 6.65 14.53 9.31
C ARG A 29 5.60 13.78 8.49
N ARG A 30 5.19 14.39 7.37
CA ARG A 30 4.44 13.71 6.30
C ARG A 30 5.34 13.58 5.08
N LEU A 31 5.44 12.39 4.51
CA LEU A 31 6.32 12.06 3.39
C LEU A 31 5.52 11.37 2.28
N SER A 32 5.92 11.59 1.03
CA SER A 32 5.52 10.71 -0.08
C SER A 32 6.29 9.39 -0.01
N LEU A 33 5.88 8.38 -0.76
CA LEU A 33 6.59 7.10 -0.81
C LEU A 33 8.07 7.25 -1.21
N PRO A 34 8.44 8.08 -2.21
CA PRO A 34 9.85 8.36 -2.49
C PRO A 34 10.59 9.02 -1.32
N GLY A 35 9.93 9.95 -0.61
CA GLY A 35 10.48 10.57 0.59
C GLY A 35 10.67 9.56 1.74
N VAL A 36 9.77 8.58 1.87
CA VAL A 36 9.94 7.45 2.79
C VAL A 36 11.20 6.66 2.45
N PHE A 37 11.43 6.30 1.18
CA PHE A 37 12.63 5.57 0.78
C PHE A 37 13.93 6.37 1.02
N GLU A 38 13.93 7.66 0.71
CA GLU A 38 15.09 8.53 1.01
C GLU A 38 15.39 8.55 2.51
N ALA A 39 14.37 8.77 3.35
CA ALA A 39 14.53 8.82 4.79
C ALA A 39 14.92 7.47 5.40
N LEU A 40 14.41 6.35 4.88
CA LEU A 40 14.83 5.00 5.29
C LEU A 40 16.29 4.73 4.93
N GLY A 41 16.74 5.14 3.73
CA GLY A 41 18.14 5.02 3.34
C GLY A 41 19.07 5.76 4.30
N ARG A 42 18.63 6.90 4.85
CA ARG A 42 19.38 7.70 5.83
C ARG A 42 19.15 7.32 7.30
N ASP A 43 18.38 6.26 7.57
CA ASP A 43 18.04 5.82 8.93
C ASP A 43 17.35 6.94 9.76
N GLU A 44 16.47 7.72 9.12
CA GLU A 44 15.79 8.88 9.75
C GLU A 44 14.41 8.56 10.34
N ILE A 45 13.78 7.46 9.92
CA ILE A 45 12.42 7.07 10.35
C ILE A 45 12.51 6.19 11.60
N GLU A 46 11.95 6.66 12.72
CA GLU A 46 11.87 5.89 13.96
C GLU A 46 10.67 4.93 13.96
N HIS A 47 9.50 5.40 13.51
CA HIS A 47 8.32 4.56 13.28
C HIS A 47 7.27 5.27 12.39
N PHE A 48 6.37 4.48 11.82
CA PHE A 48 5.22 4.96 11.05
C PHE A 48 4.02 5.19 11.97
N LEU A 49 3.35 6.34 11.82
CA LEU A 49 2.16 6.67 12.60
C LEU A 49 0.93 6.02 11.98
N GLY A 50 0.06 5.44 12.81
CA GLY A 50 -1.18 4.78 12.38
C GLY A 50 -1.00 3.37 11.83
N LEU A 51 0.23 2.94 11.55
CA LEU A 51 0.57 1.56 11.22
C LEU A 51 0.28 0.66 12.43
N GLN A 52 -0.56 -0.35 12.24
CA GLN A 52 -0.88 -1.30 13.31
C GLN A 52 0.16 -2.42 13.38
N LYS A 53 0.30 -3.04 14.55
CA LYS A 53 1.31 -4.09 14.77
C LYS A 53 1.23 -5.25 13.77
N HIS A 54 0.02 -5.66 13.38
CA HIS A 54 -0.16 -6.73 12.40
C HIS A 54 0.14 -6.30 10.95
N GLN A 55 0.27 -5.00 10.71
CA GLN A 55 0.57 -4.40 9.41
C GLN A 55 2.06 -4.09 9.25
N GLU A 56 2.87 -4.13 10.31
CA GLU A 56 4.32 -3.85 10.28
C GLU A 56 5.04 -4.76 9.30
N ASP A 57 4.84 -6.06 9.48
CA ASP A 57 5.36 -7.15 8.64
C ASP A 57 5.04 -7.02 7.13
N PRO A 58 3.77 -6.93 6.70
CA PRO A 58 3.44 -6.80 5.29
C PRO A 58 3.92 -5.48 4.70
N PHE A 59 3.92 -4.39 5.50
CA PHE A 59 4.41 -3.10 5.07
C PHE A 59 5.93 -3.09 4.87
N HIS A 60 6.67 -3.71 5.80
CA HIS A 60 8.11 -3.92 5.66
C HIS A 60 8.44 -4.73 4.39
N VAL A 61 7.75 -5.85 4.17
CA VAL A 61 7.95 -6.68 2.97
C VAL A 61 7.64 -5.89 1.69
N PHE A 62 6.60 -5.06 1.69
CA PHE A 62 6.26 -4.19 0.58
C PHE A 62 7.40 -3.21 0.24
N LEU A 63 7.92 -2.49 1.25
CA LEU A 63 9.00 -1.53 1.08
C LEU A 63 10.29 -2.22 0.60
N SER A 64 10.69 -3.30 1.27
CA SER A 64 11.89 -4.06 0.95
C SER A 64 11.84 -4.65 -0.47
N TYR A 65 10.67 -5.16 -0.90
CA TYR A 65 10.51 -5.70 -2.26
C TYR A 65 10.60 -4.60 -3.33
N LEU A 66 9.98 -3.44 -3.11
CA LEU A 66 10.07 -2.31 -4.03
C LEU A 66 11.50 -1.75 -4.09
N GLY A 67 12.13 -1.55 -2.95
CA GLY A 67 13.52 -1.08 -2.85
C GLY A 67 14.47 -2.01 -3.60
N ALA A 68 14.41 -3.31 -3.30
CA ALA A 68 15.23 -4.31 -3.98
C ALA A 68 14.94 -4.39 -5.49
N ALA A 69 13.67 -4.32 -5.91
CA ALA A 69 13.30 -4.35 -7.32
C ALA A 69 13.82 -3.13 -8.09
N VAL A 70 13.75 -1.94 -7.50
CA VAL A 70 14.34 -0.72 -8.07
C VAL A 70 15.85 -0.87 -8.18
N LEU A 71 16.53 -1.18 -7.09
CA LEU A 71 17.99 -1.26 -7.04
C LEU A 71 18.53 -2.31 -8.03
N ALA A 72 18.01 -3.53 -7.98
CA ALA A 72 18.44 -4.62 -8.86
C ALA A 72 18.21 -4.34 -10.35
N ARG A 73 17.08 -3.71 -10.72
CA ARG A 73 16.80 -3.35 -12.14
C ARG A 73 17.69 -2.23 -12.67
N ASN A 74 18.31 -1.46 -11.79
CA ASN A 74 19.18 -0.35 -12.17
C ASN A 74 20.67 -0.66 -11.92
N GLY A 75 21.01 -1.88 -11.50
CA GLY A 75 22.40 -2.27 -11.22
C GLY A 75 22.99 -1.55 -10.02
N GLU A 76 22.15 -1.17 -9.06
CA GLU A 76 22.53 -0.44 -7.86
C GLU A 76 22.38 -1.33 -6.63
N GLU A 77 23.19 -1.07 -5.61
CA GLU A 77 23.12 -1.79 -4.32
C GLU A 77 22.88 -0.84 -3.14
N ASP A 78 23.25 0.44 -3.29
CA ASP A 78 23.15 1.44 -2.24
C ASP A 78 21.74 2.07 -2.19
N PRO A 79 20.97 1.85 -1.09
CA PRO A 79 19.65 2.43 -0.91
C PRO A 79 19.67 3.92 -0.53
N VAL A 80 20.82 4.52 -0.24
CA VAL A 80 20.93 5.95 0.10
C VAL A 80 20.81 6.79 -1.16
N ARG A 81 19.56 7.01 -1.61
CA ARG A 81 19.23 7.75 -2.83
C ARG A 81 18.22 8.87 -2.55
N PRO A 82 18.29 10.00 -3.28
CA PRO A 82 17.37 11.11 -3.10
C PRO A 82 15.94 10.75 -3.51
N ALA A 83 14.94 11.46 -2.98
CA ALA A 83 13.53 11.19 -3.29
C ALA A 83 13.22 11.21 -4.80
N ASP A 84 13.83 12.10 -5.58
CA ASP A 84 13.58 12.16 -7.03
C ASP A 84 14.06 10.91 -7.77
N TYR A 85 15.17 10.30 -7.33
CA TYR A 85 15.59 8.99 -7.85
C TYR A 85 14.51 7.94 -7.57
N TRP A 86 14.02 7.86 -6.33
CA TRP A 86 13.00 6.88 -5.97
C TRP A 86 11.70 7.11 -6.72
N ARG A 87 11.26 8.36 -6.88
CA ARG A 87 10.07 8.73 -7.64
C ARG A 87 10.12 8.21 -9.07
N ASP A 88 11.20 8.52 -9.78
CA ASP A 88 11.36 8.13 -11.18
C ASP A 88 11.42 6.62 -11.34
N LYS A 89 12.17 5.93 -10.47
CA LYS A 89 12.33 4.47 -10.57
C LYS A 89 11.10 3.70 -10.12
N LEU A 90 10.39 4.14 -9.09
CA LEU A 90 9.11 3.54 -8.68
C LEU A 90 8.06 3.73 -9.76
N ARG A 91 7.95 4.93 -10.34
CA ARG A 91 7.06 5.18 -11.49
C ARG A 91 7.35 4.22 -12.64
N ALA A 92 8.63 3.99 -12.96
CA ALA A 92 9.03 3.07 -14.02
C ALA A 92 8.62 1.61 -13.75
N LEU A 93 8.48 1.17 -12.50
CA LEU A 93 7.99 -0.18 -12.18
C LEU A 93 6.54 -0.42 -12.63
N ALA A 94 5.72 0.64 -12.71
CA ALA A 94 4.33 0.55 -13.14
C ALA A 94 4.16 0.41 -14.66
N GLY A 95 5.24 0.63 -15.44
CA GLY A 95 5.20 0.54 -16.89
C GLY A 95 4.10 1.44 -17.50
N PRO A 96 3.28 0.94 -18.44
CA PRO A 96 2.23 1.74 -19.09
C PRO A 96 1.14 2.28 -18.16
N ALA A 97 0.95 1.67 -16.98
CA ALA A 97 -0.03 2.14 -16.01
C ALA A 97 0.40 3.46 -15.33
N GLY A 98 1.69 3.78 -15.35
CA GLY A 98 2.23 5.04 -14.83
C GLY A 98 1.75 5.37 -13.41
N ASP A 99 1.29 6.60 -13.22
CA ASP A 99 0.86 7.13 -11.93
C ASP A 99 -0.47 6.55 -11.42
N ASP A 100 -1.30 5.96 -12.29
CA ASP A 100 -2.57 5.35 -11.86
C ASP A 100 -2.32 4.18 -10.91
N ALA A 101 -1.31 3.36 -11.20
CA ALA A 101 -0.89 2.25 -10.34
C ALA A 101 -0.35 2.68 -8.96
N TRP A 102 -0.04 3.97 -8.78
CA TRP A 102 0.43 4.55 -7.53
C TRP A 102 -0.60 5.49 -6.87
N THR A 103 -1.82 5.55 -7.41
CA THR A 103 -2.91 6.43 -6.93
C THR A 103 -4.00 5.62 -6.26
N LEU A 104 -4.49 6.03 -5.07
CA LEU A 104 -5.54 5.29 -4.36
C LEU A 104 -6.90 5.36 -5.04
N VAL A 105 -7.26 6.53 -5.57
CA VAL A 105 -8.53 6.76 -6.25
C VAL A 105 -8.27 7.31 -7.65
N VAL A 106 -8.66 6.53 -8.66
CA VAL A 106 -8.60 6.88 -10.08
C VAL A 106 -10.01 7.01 -10.63
N GLU A 107 -10.22 7.94 -11.56
CA GLU A 107 -11.52 8.16 -12.19
C GLU A 107 -11.93 7.03 -13.14
N GLU A 108 -11.01 6.62 -14.03
CA GLU A 108 -11.27 5.58 -15.02
C GLU A 108 -10.97 4.20 -14.42
N MET A 109 -12.02 3.51 -14.00
CA MET A 109 -11.92 2.17 -13.38
C MET A 109 -11.37 1.10 -14.33
N LEU A 110 -11.29 1.36 -15.65
CA LEU A 110 -10.57 0.48 -16.58
C LEU A 110 -9.04 0.52 -16.39
N GLN A 111 -8.50 1.50 -15.68
CA GLN A 111 -7.10 1.55 -15.26
C GLN A 111 -6.92 0.92 -13.89
N PRO A 112 -5.73 0.36 -13.60
CA PRO A 112 -5.41 -0.08 -12.24
C PRO A 112 -5.34 1.14 -11.30
N ALA A 113 -5.68 0.92 -10.03
CA ALA A 113 -5.33 1.84 -8.95
C ALA A 113 -4.31 1.15 -8.03
N PHE A 114 -3.76 1.87 -7.05
CA PHE A 114 -2.81 1.30 -6.10
C PHE A 114 -3.41 0.08 -5.40
N MET A 115 -2.76 -1.08 -5.58
CA MET A 115 -3.17 -2.38 -5.03
C MET A 115 -4.60 -2.83 -5.40
N GLN A 116 -5.17 -2.28 -6.46
CA GLN A 116 -6.54 -2.56 -6.91
C GLN A 116 -6.54 -2.85 -8.42
N PRO A 117 -7.09 -4.00 -8.87
CA PRO A 117 -7.10 -4.35 -10.27
C PRO A 117 -8.07 -3.45 -11.06
N PRO A 118 -7.83 -3.25 -12.38
CA PRO A 118 -8.79 -2.59 -13.24
C PRO A 118 -10.10 -3.38 -13.27
N LEU A 119 -11.22 -2.66 -13.32
CA LEU A 119 -12.57 -3.21 -13.31
C LEU A 119 -13.25 -3.04 -14.68
N PRO A 120 -13.59 -4.14 -15.38
CA PRO A 120 -14.35 -4.08 -16.62
C PRO A 120 -15.70 -3.40 -16.44
N ARG A 121 -16.13 -2.61 -17.44
CA ARG A 121 -17.43 -1.88 -17.42
C ARG A 121 -18.63 -2.77 -17.12
N ALA A 122 -18.61 -4.03 -17.55
CA ALA A 122 -19.67 -4.99 -17.30
C ALA A 122 -19.88 -5.32 -15.81
N ASP A 123 -18.84 -5.14 -14.98
CA ASP A 123 -18.89 -5.43 -13.55
C ASP A 123 -19.15 -4.19 -12.69
N HIS A 124 -19.16 -2.98 -13.27
CA HIS A 124 -19.39 -1.72 -12.53
C HIS A 124 -20.71 -1.73 -11.75
N ALA A 125 -21.78 -2.28 -12.36
CA ALA A 125 -23.10 -2.37 -11.73
C ALA A 125 -23.17 -3.37 -10.55
N ARG A 126 -22.14 -4.19 -10.36
CA ARG A 126 -22.06 -5.20 -9.28
C ARG A 126 -21.32 -4.71 -8.06
N LEU A 127 -20.70 -3.52 -8.12
CA LEU A 127 -19.93 -2.96 -7.02
C LEU A 127 -20.81 -2.71 -5.80
N LYS A 128 -20.32 -3.19 -4.66
CA LYS A 128 -20.85 -2.89 -3.33
C LYS A 128 -19.69 -2.46 -2.45
N PRO A 129 -19.86 -1.45 -1.59
CA PRO A 129 -18.83 -1.10 -0.62
C PRO A 129 -18.41 -2.32 0.19
N THR A 130 -17.11 -2.63 0.17
CA THR A 130 -16.55 -3.76 0.93
C THR A 130 -16.22 -3.35 2.36
N ALA A 131 -15.88 -2.09 2.57
CA ALA A 131 -15.56 -1.49 3.86
C ALA A 131 -15.82 0.03 3.81
N TYR A 132 -16.12 0.63 4.97
CA TYR A 132 -16.25 2.08 5.15
C TYR A 132 -15.10 2.67 5.98
N THR A 133 -14.29 1.82 6.61
CA THR A 133 -13.09 2.20 7.38
C THR A 133 -11.93 1.24 7.05
N PRO A 134 -10.66 1.64 7.19
CA PRO A 134 -9.53 0.76 6.91
C PRO A 134 -9.51 -0.52 7.77
N ASP A 135 -9.95 -0.42 9.03
CA ASP A 135 -9.99 -1.55 9.96
C ASP A 135 -11.09 -2.58 9.61
N GLU A 136 -12.11 -2.20 8.85
CA GLU A 136 -13.07 -3.13 8.26
C GLU A 136 -12.50 -3.88 7.04
N LEU A 137 -11.57 -3.27 6.31
CA LEU A 137 -10.93 -3.89 5.15
C LEU A 137 -9.85 -4.90 5.58
N ASP A 138 -9.10 -4.56 6.62
CA ASP A 138 -7.98 -5.36 7.16
C ASP A 138 -8.36 -5.99 8.52
N LEU A 139 -9.43 -6.78 8.51
CA LEU A 139 -9.91 -7.47 9.71
C LEU A 139 -8.96 -8.60 10.10
N LEU A 140 -8.41 -8.53 11.32
CA LEU A 140 -7.81 -9.68 11.98
C LEU A 140 -8.93 -10.61 12.47
N PRO A 141 -9.08 -11.84 11.94
CA PRO A 141 -9.96 -12.83 12.54
C PRO A 141 -9.32 -13.28 13.86
N THR A 142 -9.69 -12.64 14.96
CA THR A 142 -9.36 -13.11 16.31
C THR A 142 -10.31 -14.24 16.70
N ALA A 143 -9.89 -15.12 17.62
CA ALA A 143 -10.76 -16.19 18.11
C ALA A 143 -12.08 -15.63 18.65
N LYS A 144 -13.18 -16.38 18.48
CA LYS A 144 -14.52 -16.01 19.00
C LYS A 144 -14.38 -15.51 20.44
N ASN A 145 -14.74 -14.24 20.68
CA ASN A 145 -14.68 -13.47 21.93
C ASN A 145 -13.50 -12.51 22.14
N HIS A 146 -12.61 -12.31 21.15
CA HIS A 146 -11.59 -11.25 21.17
C HIS A 146 -11.78 -10.22 20.05
N ASP A 147 -13.01 -10.04 19.56
CA ASP A 147 -13.33 -9.00 18.57
C ASP A 147 -13.09 -7.62 19.17
N LEU A 148 -12.06 -6.91 18.68
CA LEU A 148 -12.00 -5.47 18.83
C LEU A 148 -13.17 -4.85 18.08
N LYS A 149 -13.88 -3.89 18.70
CA LYS A 149 -15.01 -3.20 18.06
C LYS A 149 -14.57 -2.62 16.70
N LYS A 150 -15.17 -3.11 15.61
CA LYS A 150 -15.03 -2.60 14.24
C LYS A 150 -15.44 -1.12 14.15
N ALA A 151 -14.87 -0.37 13.22
CA ALA A 151 -15.14 1.03 12.91
C ALA A 151 -14.68 2.05 13.98
N ARG A 152 -13.50 1.84 14.58
CA ARG A 152 -12.90 2.87 15.47
C ARG A 152 -12.21 3.99 14.69
N ALA A 153 -11.88 3.78 13.42
CA ALA A 153 -11.24 4.78 12.57
C ALA A 153 -12.26 5.63 11.79
N SER A 154 -13.24 6.24 12.48
CA SER A 154 -14.25 7.11 11.85
C SER A 154 -13.68 8.37 11.21
N SER A 155 -12.44 8.75 11.55
CA SER A 155 -11.62 9.75 10.87
C SER A 155 -10.28 9.14 10.43
N ALA A 156 -10.35 8.07 9.62
CA ALA A 156 -9.14 7.42 9.13
C ALA A 156 -8.33 8.36 8.23
N GLU A 157 -7.03 8.43 8.49
CA GLU A 157 -6.10 9.12 7.61
C GLU A 157 -5.77 8.26 6.41
N VAL A 158 -5.33 8.91 5.34
CA VAL A 158 -5.11 8.28 4.02
C VAL A 158 -4.09 7.14 4.10
N ASP A 159 -3.04 7.29 4.91
CA ASP A 159 -2.04 6.24 5.16
C ASP A 159 -2.66 4.96 5.75
N GLY A 160 -3.70 5.07 6.56
CA GLY A 160 -4.43 3.91 7.09
C GLY A 160 -5.04 3.04 5.98
N TRP A 161 -5.58 3.65 4.91
CA TRP A 161 -6.07 2.91 3.75
C TRP A 161 -4.93 2.24 2.97
N VAL A 162 -3.78 2.91 2.86
CA VAL A 162 -2.57 2.32 2.23
C VAL A 162 -2.13 1.08 3.00
N TYR A 163 -2.00 1.17 4.33
CA TYR A 163 -1.60 0.04 5.17
C TYR A 163 -2.60 -1.11 5.10
N ALA A 164 -3.90 -0.81 5.13
CA ALA A 164 -4.94 -1.83 5.01
C ALA A 164 -4.90 -2.53 3.64
N LEU A 165 -4.70 -1.81 2.54
CA LEU A 165 -4.58 -2.40 1.20
C LEU A 165 -3.33 -3.28 1.07
N ILE A 166 -2.19 -2.82 1.60
CA ILE A 166 -0.93 -3.59 1.57
C ILE A 166 -1.07 -4.86 2.42
N SER A 167 -1.59 -4.74 3.64
CA SER A 167 -1.86 -5.87 4.53
C SER A 167 -2.81 -6.86 3.86
N LEU A 168 -3.94 -6.35 3.34
CA LEU A 168 -4.92 -7.15 2.62
C LEU A 168 -4.24 -7.94 1.51
N GLN A 169 -3.55 -7.31 0.57
CA GLN A 169 -2.96 -7.98 -0.59
C GLN A 169 -1.75 -8.87 -0.29
N THR A 170 -1.12 -8.71 0.88
CA THR A 170 0.11 -9.42 1.25
C THR A 170 -0.15 -10.60 2.19
N MET A 171 -1.11 -10.47 3.12
CA MET A 171 -1.29 -11.39 4.24
C MET A 171 -2.74 -11.83 4.49
N SER A 172 -3.74 -11.33 3.75
CA SER A 172 -5.13 -11.74 4.00
C SER A 172 -5.34 -13.24 3.80
N GLY A 173 -6.01 -13.84 4.79
CA GLY A 173 -6.25 -15.27 4.86
C GLY A 173 -7.30 -15.79 3.89
N TYR A 174 -7.52 -17.09 3.94
CA TYR A 174 -8.59 -17.78 3.22
C TYR A 174 -9.86 -17.83 4.07
N TYR A 175 -10.95 -17.21 3.59
CA TYR A 175 -12.24 -17.14 4.30
C TYR A 175 -13.29 -18.11 3.74
N GLY A 176 -12.86 -19.26 3.19
CA GLY A 176 -13.75 -20.29 2.66
C GLY A 176 -13.92 -20.29 1.14
N ARG A 177 -14.72 -21.25 0.63
CA ARG A 177 -14.92 -21.50 -0.81
C ARG A 177 -15.55 -20.26 -1.48
N GLY A 178 -14.77 -19.57 -2.31
CA GLY A 178 -15.19 -18.34 -3.01
C GLY A 178 -14.56 -17.05 -2.46
N ASN A 179 -13.99 -17.09 -1.24
CA ASN A 179 -13.37 -15.92 -0.60
C ASN A 179 -11.84 -16.06 -0.58
N ARG A 180 -11.23 -15.94 -1.76
CA ARG A 180 -9.77 -15.81 -1.86
C ARG A 180 -9.42 -14.36 -1.46
N GLY A 181 -8.91 -14.16 -0.25
CA GLY A 181 -8.63 -12.83 0.29
C GLY A 181 -7.58 -12.02 -0.49
N ILE A 182 -6.74 -12.68 -1.30
CA ILE A 182 -5.68 -12.03 -2.10
C ILE A 182 -5.55 -12.64 -3.50
N SER A 183 -5.20 -11.80 -4.48
CA SER A 183 -4.89 -12.21 -5.87
C SER A 183 -3.69 -13.17 -5.97
N ARG A 184 -2.86 -13.25 -4.92
CA ARG A 184 -1.60 -14.01 -4.89
C ARG A 184 -1.66 -15.31 -4.11
N MET A 185 -2.84 -15.75 -3.67
CA MET A 185 -3.03 -17.00 -2.91
C MET A 185 -3.49 -18.14 -3.81
N ASN A 186 -2.68 -19.21 -3.87
CA ASN A 186 -3.09 -20.44 -4.52
C ASN A 186 -3.88 -21.31 -3.54
N SER A 187 -5.20 -21.41 -3.74
CA SER A 187 -6.08 -22.40 -3.08
C SER A 187 -5.99 -22.50 -1.55
N GLY A 188 -5.88 -21.38 -0.82
CA GLY A 188 -5.87 -21.37 0.65
C GLY A 188 -4.60 -21.93 1.31
N TYR A 189 -3.61 -22.34 0.51
CA TYR A 189 -2.31 -22.85 0.95
C TYR A 189 -1.24 -21.97 0.31
N GLY A 190 -0.77 -20.97 1.06
CA GLY A 190 0.14 -19.96 0.54
C GLY A 190 0.45 -18.87 1.56
N ASN A 191 0.69 -19.28 2.80
CA ASN A 191 1.03 -18.36 3.88
C ASN A 191 2.44 -17.83 3.58
N ARG A 192 2.69 -16.53 3.78
CA ARG A 192 4.04 -15.97 3.81
C ARG A 192 4.51 -15.93 5.26
N PRO A 193 5.19 -16.98 5.77
CA PRO A 193 5.75 -16.92 7.10
C PRO A 193 6.80 -15.82 7.13
N ILE A 194 6.69 -14.92 8.09
CA ILE A 194 7.74 -13.98 8.42
C ILE A 194 8.40 -14.52 9.69
N ALA A 195 9.71 -14.68 9.62
CA ALA A 195 10.52 -15.13 10.74
C ALA A 195 11.57 -14.06 11.01
N GLU A 196 11.57 -13.54 12.23
CA GLU A 196 12.56 -12.58 12.71
C GLU A 196 13.41 -13.22 13.81
N VAL A 197 14.72 -12.93 13.79
CA VAL A 197 15.62 -13.29 14.89
C VAL A 197 15.67 -12.14 15.87
N VAL A 198 14.93 -12.24 16.97
CA VAL A 198 15.02 -11.30 18.08
C VAL A 198 16.17 -11.71 18.98
N ARG A 199 17.23 -10.90 19.02
CA ARG A 199 18.34 -11.08 19.98
C ARG A 199 18.01 -10.30 21.24
N SER A 200 17.90 -11.02 22.36
CA SER A 200 17.77 -10.49 23.72
C SER A 200 19.08 -9.95 24.24
#